data_AF-A0A6V7LUY6-F1
#
_entry.id   AF-A0A6V7LUY6-F1
#
_cell.length_a   1.000
_cell.length_b   1.000
_cell.length_c   1.000
_cell.angle_alpha   90.00
_cell.angle_beta   90.00
_cell.angle_gamma   90.00
#
_symmetry.space_group_name_H-M   'P 1'
#
loop_
_entity.id
_entity.type
_entity.pdbx_description
1 polymer ?
#
loop_
_entity_poly.entity_id
_entity_poly.type
_entity_poly.pdbx_seq_one_letter_code
_entity_poly.pdbx_strand_id
1 'polypeptide(L)'
;VCVREMPMVPTVVASMRHCPEAGEVEVTRRQLIRDVDAERKPAKVVGFGSTVPNNLRYEPPNNSTYNKWIHCANVPVDLETMNFVWEGIERLESVKGFSHWLKKQSKVRNFDGSVRVSTTIPI
;
A
#
# COMPACT_ATOMS: atom_id res chain seq x y z
N VAL A 1 -3.06 7.13 29.63
CA VAL A 1 -3.08 7.76 28.29
C VAL A 1 -4.47 7.57 27.71
N CYS A 2 -5.22 8.65 27.43
CA CYS A 2 -6.44 8.54 26.65
C CYS A 2 -6.02 8.56 25.18
N VAL A 3 -6.04 7.41 24.52
CA VAL A 3 -5.77 7.34 23.08
C VAL A 3 -6.99 7.98 22.40
N ARG A 4 -6.77 9.12 21.73
CA ARG A 4 -7.79 9.73 20.88
C ARG A 4 -7.71 9.07 19.51
N GLU A 5 -8.86 8.68 18.98
CA GLU A 5 -8.95 8.16 17.63
C GLU A 5 -8.43 9.17 16.62
N MET A 6 -7.84 8.67 15.54
CA MET A 6 -7.29 9.51 14.48
C MET A 6 -8.44 10.15 13.68
N PRO A 7 -8.42 11.47 13.44
CA PRO A 7 -9.49 12.11 12.67
C PRO A 7 -9.39 11.67 11.20
N MET A 8 -10.33 10.85 10.76
CA MET A 8 -10.45 10.34 9.40
C MET A 8 -11.92 10.20 9.02
N VAL A 9 -12.20 10.25 7.72
CA VAL A 9 -13.55 10.02 7.17
C VAL A 9 -13.53 8.85 6.19
N PRO A 10 -14.66 8.14 6.00
CA PRO A 10 -14.75 7.12 4.96
C PRO A 10 -14.37 7.69 3.60
N THR A 11 -13.63 6.92 2.80
CA THR A 11 -13.10 7.38 1.50
C THR A 11 -14.19 7.94 0.59
N VAL A 12 -15.38 7.35 0.59
CA VAL A 12 -16.53 7.83 -0.20
C VAL A 12 -16.93 9.26 0.20
N VAL A 13 -17.00 9.53 1.51
CA VAL A 13 -17.33 10.86 2.04
C VAL A 13 -16.22 11.85 1.71
N ALA A 14 -14.96 11.43 1.85
CA ALA A 14 -13.78 12.22 1.50
C ALA A 14 -13.82 12.66 0.02
N SER A 15 -14.12 11.72 -0.88
CA SER A 15 -14.24 11.99 -2.31
C SER A 15 -15.42 12.91 -2.64
N MET A 16 -16.58 12.69 -2.04
CA MET A 16 -17.76 13.56 -2.23
C MET A 16 -17.52 15.00 -1.77
N ARG A 17 -16.66 15.20 -0.77
CA ARG A 17 -16.30 16.51 -0.24
C ARG A 17 -15.07 17.13 -0.90
N HIS A 18 -14.49 16.46 -1.91
CA HIS A 18 -13.25 16.88 -2.57
C HIS A 18 -12.05 17.01 -1.61
N CYS A 19 -12.01 16.19 -0.56
CA CYS A 19 -10.93 16.13 0.43
C CYS A 19 -10.39 14.70 0.57
N PRO A 20 -9.82 14.10 -0.50
CA PRO A 20 -9.35 12.71 -0.48
C PRO A 20 -8.27 12.45 0.59
N GLU A 21 -7.50 13.48 0.97
CA GLU A 21 -6.46 13.40 2.00
C GLU A 21 -6.98 13.10 3.41
N ALA A 22 -8.26 13.42 3.68
CA ALA A 22 -8.93 13.10 4.94
C ALA A 22 -9.50 11.67 4.96
N GLY A 23 -9.43 10.98 3.82
CA GLY A 23 -9.91 9.62 3.66
C GLY A 23 -9.12 8.62 4.51
N GLU A 24 -9.83 7.61 5.00
CA GLU A 24 -9.29 6.52 5.80
C GLU A 24 -7.98 5.94 5.26
N VAL A 25 -7.96 5.58 3.98
CA VAL A 25 -6.80 4.94 3.35
C VAL A 25 -5.58 5.86 3.38
N GLU A 26 -5.76 7.15 3.06
CA GLU A 26 -4.64 8.10 3.00
C GLU A 26 -4.15 8.51 4.39
N VAL A 27 -5.05 8.62 5.37
CA VAL A 27 -4.68 8.84 6.77
C VAL A 27 -3.87 7.66 7.31
N THR A 28 -4.33 6.43 7.07
CA THR A 28 -3.64 5.20 7.48
C THR A 28 -2.27 5.09 6.82
N ARG A 29 -2.17 5.36 5.50
CA ARG A 29 -0.88 5.38 4.78
C ARG A 29 0.11 6.34 5.41
N ARG A 30 -0.33 7.58 5.70
CA ARG A 30 0.51 8.58 6.37
C ARG A 30 0.95 8.12 7.76
N GLN A 31 0.09 7.42 8.50
CA GLN A 31 0.46 6.89 9.80
C GLN A 31 1.51 5.78 9.69
N LEU A 32 1.37 4.85 8.75
CA LEU A 32 2.37 3.81 8.50
C LEU A 32 3.73 4.41 8.17
N ILE A 33 3.78 5.48 7.35
CA ILE A 33 5.02 6.18 7.04
C ILE A 33 5.63 6.80 8.31
N ARG A 34 4.83 7.46 9.15
CA ARG A 34 5.31 8.03 10.42
C ARG A 34 5.85 6.96 11.36
N ASP A 35 5.20 5.80 11.40
CA ASP A 35 5.62 4.68 12.24
C ASP A 35 6.97 4.13 11.71
N VAL A 36 7.13 3.99 10.40
CA VAL A 36 8.43 3.65 9.78
C VAL A 36 9.51 4.69 10.13
N ASP A 37 9.19 5.98 10.05
CA ASP A 37 10.13 7.03 10.41
C ASP A 37 10.46 7.03 11.91
N ALA A 38 9.52 6.64 12.77
CA ALA A 38 9.76 6.48 14.19
C ALA A 38 10.72 5.31 14.47
N GLU A 39 10.55 4.17 13.81
CA GLU A 39 11.46 3.03 13.90
C GLU A 39 12.89 3.38 13.43
N ARG A 40 13.01 4.24 12.41
CA ARG A 40 14.31 4.67 11.86
C ARG A 40 15.06 5.68 12.74
N LYS A 41 14.39 6.35 13.68
CA LYS A 41 15.05 7.35 14.54
C LYS A 41 16.03 6.67 15.50
N PRO A 42 17.24 7.25 15.70
CA PRO A 42 18.17 6.72 16.67
C PRO A 42 17.61 6.86 18.09
N ALA A 43 17.93 5.88 18.95
CA ALA A 43 17.59 5.93 20.36
C ALA A 43 18.24 7.15 21.04
N LYS A 44 17.45 7.89 21.82
CA LYS A 44 17.91 9.04 22.60
C LYS A 44 17.93 8.65 24.07
N VAL A 45 19.04 8.05 24.49
CA VAL A 45 19.23 7.51 25.84
C VAL A 45 20.31 8.24 26.63
N VAL A 46 21.18 9.02 25.96
CA VAL A 46 22.24 9.82 26.58
C VAL A 46 22.05 11.29 26.20
N GLY A 47 22.22 12.18 27.18
CA GLY A 47 22.19 13.63 27.02
C GLY A 47 23.15 14.28 28.01
N PHE A 48 23.87 15.31 27.58
CA PHE A 48 24.82 16.05 28.43
C PHE A 48 25.84 15.15 29.16
N GLY A 49 26.34 14.11 28.49
CA GLY A 49 27.33 13.19 29.06
C GLY A 49 26.79 12.23 30.13
N SER A 50 25.48 12.19 30.36
CA SER A 50 24.84 11.29 31.33
C SER A 50 23.63 10.58 30.72
N THR A 51 23.20 9.48 31.34
CA THR A 51 22.02 8.74 30.87
C THR A 51 20.76 9.52 31.22
N VAL A 52 19.88 9.72 30.23
CA VAL A 52 18.61 10.43 30.39
C VAL A 52 17.68 9.61 31.33
N PRO A 53 16.84 10.23 32.16
CA PRO A 53 15.81 9.51 32.93
C PRO A 53 14.83 8.74 32.03
N ASN A 54 14.36 7.57 32.47
CA ASN A 54 13.55 6.65 31.64
C ASN A 54 12.32 7.30 31.01
N ASN A 55 11.64 8.21 31.71
CA ASN A 55 10.47 8.93 31.23
C ASN A 55 10.76 9.95 30.10
N LEU A 56 12.03 10.27 29.87
CA LEU A 56 12.49 11.20 28.84
C LEU A 56 13.30 10.49 27.74
N ARG A 57 13.55 9.19 27.89
CA ARG A 57 14.24 8.39 26.86
C ARG A 57 13.31 8.19 25.68
N TYR A 58 13.89 8.22 24.49
CA TYR A 58 13.25 7.72 23.28
C TYR A 58 13.93 6.43 22.87
N GLU A 59 13.18 5.33 22.88
CA GLU A 59 13.59 4.06 22.31
C GLU A 59 12.71 3.79 21.08
N PRO A 60 13.30 3.64 19.88
CA PRO A 60 12.53 3.39 18.69
C PRO A 60 11.84 2.02 18.79
N PRO A 61 10.58 1.92 18.33
CA PRO A 61 9.92 0.62 18.21
C PRO A 61 10.64 -0.26 17.17
N ASN A 62 10.48 -1.58 17.27
CA ASN A 62 11.07 -2.55 16.35
C ASN A 62 9.98 -3.49 15.79
N ASN A 63 8.93 -2.92 15.18
CA ASN A 63 7.82 -3.69 14.65
C ASN A 63 8.05 -4.15 13.20
N SER A 64 9.14 -3.69 12.56
CA SER A 64 9.46 -3.92 11.15
C SER A 64 8.32 -3.43 10.24
N THR A 65 7.81 -2.24 10.55
CA THR A 65 6.58 -1.70 9.96
C THR A 65 6.70 -1.59 8.44
N TYR A 66 7.88 -1.18 7.95
CA TYR A 66 8.14 -1.09 6.51
C TYR A 66 7.98 -2.43 5.80
N ASN A 67 8.60 -3.49 6.33
CA ASN A 67 8.60 -4.79 5.68
C ASN A 67 7.20 -5.43 5.67
N LYS A 68 6.45 -5.27 6.75
CA LYS A 68 5.12 -5.86 6.91
C LYS A 68 4.05 -5.16 6.09
N TRP A 69 4.07 -3.82 6.08
CA TRP A 69 2.95 -3.03 5.56
C TRP A 69 3.22 -2.30 4.25
N ILE A 70 4.49 -1.97 3.95
CA ILE A 70 4.86 -1.21 2.75
C ILE A 70 5.46 -2.14 1.70
N HIS A 71 6.47 -2.93 2.09
CA HIS A 71 7.06 -3.93 1.20
C HIS A 71 6.18 -5.19 1.09
N CYS A 72 5.29 -5.42 2.06
CA CYS A 72 4.38 -6.57 2.09
C CYS A 72 5.11 -7.92 1.92
N ALA A 73 6.27 -8.09 2.58
CA ALA A 73 7.17 -9.24 2.38
C ALA A 73 6.54 -10.63 2.62
N ASN A 74 5.37 -10.68 3.29
CA ASN A 74 4.63 -11.91 3.54
C ASN A 74 3.63 -12.27 2.44
N VAL A 75 3.46 -11.41 1.42
CA VAL A 75 2.57 -11.68 0.28
C VAL A 75 3.33 -12.61 -0.69
N PRO A 76 2.77 -13.78 -1.04
CA PRO A 76 3.40 -14.66 -2.03
C PRO A 76 3.54 -13.95 -3.39
N VAL A 77 4.67 -14.16 -4.07
CA VAL A 77 4.98 -13.53 -5.37
C VAL A 77 3.88 -13.83 -6.41
N ASP A 78 3.33 -15.03 -6.41
CA ASP A 78 2.27 -15.43 -7.35
C ASP A 78 0.96 -14.65 -7.12
N LEU A 79 0.72 -14.19 -5.89
CA LEU A 79 -0.41 -13.34 -5.54
C LEU A 79 -0.10 -11.87 -5.83
N GLU A 80 1.12 -11.41 -5.53
CA GLU A 80 1.59 -10.06 -5.88
C GLU A 80 1.47 -9.79 -7.38
N THR A 81 1.94 -10.74 -8.20
CA THR A 81 1.90 -10.68 -9.67
C THR A 81 0.52 -10.97 -10.25
N MET A 82 -0.45 -11.38 -9.43
CA MET A 82 -1.75 -11.93 -9.84
C MET A 82 -1.64 -13.14 -10.78
N ASN A 83 -0.46 -13.74 -10.93
CA ASN A 83 -0.21 -14.81 -11.89
C ASN A 83 -1.09 -16.04 -11.62
N PHE A 84 -1.26 -16.40 -10.34
CA PHE A 84 -2.15 -17.48 -9.93
C PHE A 84 -3.60 -17.24 -10.36
N VAL A 85 -4.08 -15.99 -10.27
CA VAL A 85 -5.44 -15.61 -10.64
C VAL A 85 -5.60 -15.63 -12.16
N TRP A 86 -4.63 -15.05 -12.89
CA TRP A 86 -4.65 -15.02 -14.35
C TRP A 86 -4.60 -16.41 -14.97
N GLU A 87 -3.77 -17.30 -14.43
CA GLU A 87 -3.71 -18.69 -14.89
C GLU A 87 -5.08 -19.38 -14.78
N GLY A 88 -5.83 -19.12 -13.71
CA GLY A 88 -7.20 -19.62 -13.56
C GLY A 88 -8.17 -19.02 -14.58
N ILE A 89 -8.13 -17.70 -14.78
CA ILE A 89 -9.00 -16.98 -15.71
C ILE A 89 -8.73 -17.39 -17.17
N GLU A 90 -7.47 -17.49 -17.58
CA GLU A 90 -7.09 -17.85 -18.95
C GLU A 90 -7.50 -19.28 -19.32
N ARG A 91 -7.66 -20.17 -18.33
CA ARG A 91 -8.12 -21.54 -18.54
C ARG A 91 -9.63 -21.65 -18.76
N LEU A 92 -10.42 -20.62 -18.45
CA LEU A 92 -11.87 -20.64 -18.64
C LEU A 92 -12.24 -20.71 -20.13
N GLU A 93 -13.14 -21.63 -20.49
CA GLU A 93 -13.59 -21.81 -21.87
C GLU A 93 -14.26 -20.54 -22.46
N SER A 94 -14.95 -19.77 -21.61
CA SER A 94 -15.51 -18.47 -22.00
C SER A 94 -14.42 -17.47 -22.41
N VAL A 95 -13.32 -17.41 -21.66
CA VAL A 95 -12.17 -16.54 -21.92
C VAL A 95 -11.41 -16.99 -23.16
N LYS A 96 -11.20 -18.30 -23.33
CA LYS A 96 -10.60 -18.87 -24.56
C LYS A 96 -11.46 -18.57 -25.79
N GLY A 97 -12.77 -18.78 -25.69
CA GLY A 97 -13.72 -18.50 -26.78
C GLY A 97 -13.73 -17.04 -27.17
N PHE A 98 -13.74 -16.13 -26.18
CA PHE A 98 -13.64 -14.70 -26.40
C PHE A 98 -12.30 -14.31 -27.03
N SER A 99 -11.18 -14.82 -26.53
CA SER A 99 -9.84 -14.57 -27.07
C SER A 99 -9.72 -15.04 -28.53
N HIS A 100 -10.27 -16.21 -28.86
CA HIS A 100 -10.33 -16.71 -30.23
C HIS A 100 -11.21 -15.83 -31.14
N TRP A 101 -12.37 -15.41 -30.65
CA TRP A 101 -13.23 -14.45 -31.37
C TRP A 101 -12.51 -13.12 -31.62
N LEU A 102 -11.79 -12.60 -30.62
CA LEU A 102 -11.04 -11.35 -30.69
C LEU A 102 -9.91 -11.43 -31.73
N LYS A 103 -9.18 -12.55 -31.77
CA LYS A 103 -8.12 -12.80 -32.77
C LYS A 103 -8.65 -12.84 -34.21
N LYS A 104 -9.90 -13.27 -34.41
CA LYS A 104 -10.55 -13.32 -35.73
C LYS A 104 -10.99 -11.92 -36.22
N GLN A 105 -11.10 -10.94 -35.32
CA GLN A 105 -11.48 -9.57 -35.65
C GLN A 105 -10.24 -8.72 -35.98
N SER A 106 -9.86 -8.65 -37.25
CA SER A 106 -8.75 -7.79 -37.72
C SER A 106 -8.98 -6.30 -37.47
N LYS A 107 -10.23 -5.85 -37.30
CA LYS A 107 -10.59 -4.45 -37.06
C LYS A 107 -10.40 -3.99 -35.61
N VAL A 108 -10.30 -4.90 -34.65
CA VAL A 108 -10.15 -4.59 -33.21
C VAL A 108 -8.67 -4.54 -32.79
N ARG A 109 -7.76 -4.96 -33.68
CA ARG A 109 -6.31 -5.02 -33.42
C ARG A 109 -5.63 -3.65 -33.25
N ASN A 110 -6.38 -2.55 -33.40
CA ASN A 110 -5.90 -1.18 -33.17
C ASN A 110 -6.15 -0.69 -31.73
N PHE A 111 -6.33 -1.59 -30.76
CA PHE A 111 -6.11 -1.22 -29.36
C PHE A 111 -4.62 -1.38 -29.08
N ASP A 112 -3.86 -0.33 -29.41
CA ASP A 112 -2.49 -0.15 -28.94
C ASP A 112 -2.47 -0.39 -27.43
N GLY A 113 -1.66 -1.36 -27.00
CA GLY A 113 -1.53 -1.88 -25.64
C GLY A 113 -0.85 -0.90 -24.69
N SER A 114 -1.26 0.38 -24.72
CA SER A 114 -0.87 1.41 -23.77
C SER A 114 -2.05 1.74 -22.85
N VAL A 115 -2.70 0.71 -22.29
CA VAL A 115 -3.24 0.87 -20.94
C VAL A 115 -2.02 0.77 -20.03
N ARG A 116 -1.30 1.89 -19.86
CA ARG A 116 -0.46 2.06 -18.68
C ARG A 116 -1.39 1.90 -17.49
N VAL A 117 -1.44 0.69 -16.92
CA VAL A 117 -1.83 0.55 -15.53
C VAL A 117 -0.76 1.34 -14.79
N SER A 118 -1.05 2.60 -14.49
CA SER A 118 -0.21 3.43 -13.64
C SER A 118 -0.34 2.87 -12.24
N THR A 119 0.25 1.69 -11.99
CA THR A 119 0.59 1.22 -10.65
C THR A 119 1.83 1.99 -10.18
N THR A 120 1.78 3.31 -10.31
CA THR A 120 2.64 4.21 -9.56
C THR A 120 1.77 4.65 -8.41
N ILE A 121 1.75 3.84 -7.35
CA ILE A 121 1.61 4.41 -6.02
C ILE A 121 2.89 5.24 -5.86
N PRO A 122 2.82 6.58 -5.83
CA PRO A 122 4.02 7.37 -5.60
C PRO A 122 4.53 7.01 -4.20
N ILE A 123 5.78 6.53 -4.17
CA ILE A 123 6.59 6.37 -2.95
C ILE A 123 6.87 7.76 -2.39
#